data_AF-A0A7V1HV88-F1
#
_entry.id   AF-A0A7V1HV88-F1
#
_cell.length_a   1.000
_cell.length_b   1.000
_cell.length_c   1.000
_cell.angle_alpha   90.00
_cell.angle_beta   90.00
_cell.angle_gamma   90.00
#
_symmetry.space_group_name_H-M   'P 1'
#
loop_
_entity.id
_entity.type
_entity.pdbx_description
1 polymer ?
#
loop_
_entity_poly.entity_id
_entity_poly.type
_entity_poly.pdbx_seq_one_letter_code
_entity_poly.pdbx_strand_id
1 'polypeptide(L)'
;MKQKSELLSRALLTFLLVITAMPVLAREKGEKTEPIPVQTGSIEGTVRDEQDNAVTGACVILIDDASGVPVRRDSYQPFTRNVEDDDSYEKIAFSLTDENGEFAFSGLPEGTYRLIAQSWNSDKPTANPLDVNGTVVFLHGVAENVKVSPGKASEVHITPLGNLSLRVKVKSANNDTLLLVSREPTSADPATGFTGWVGPFAKNILAGNRMPQGKTTIRGLPPGMVHVAVFANDDRPGWGAASVELQPATVTTVVIPFVAEWSDGMQSPSPKLAKLQEKLIDLKLDTRSAVYQLLENNGISLDTTSGFYSAYANLGRHVGDILTLPDGSQVTVGDFISAFSYLALEESLEKRGRTPNPYQPAIIHRRKIE
;
A
#
# COMPACT_ATOMS: atom_id res chain seq x y z
N MET A 1 -6.41 -6.83 -22.58
CA MET A 1 -6.95 -6.34 -21.29
C MET A 1 -6.87 -7.42 -20.20
N LYS A 2 -7.43 -8.63 -20.39
CA LYS A 2 -7.36 -9.73 -19.40
C LYS A 2 -5.95 -10.06 -18.84
N GLN A 3 -4.94 -10.18 -19.71
CA GLN A 3 -3.57 -10.50 -19.25
C GLN A 3 -2.92 -9.38 -18.40
N LYS A 4 -3.31 -8.12 -18.62
CA LYS A 4 -2.82 -6.98 -17.83
C LYS A 4 -3.56 -6.83 -16.50
N SER A 5 -4.84 -7.20 -16.45
CA SER A 5 -5.55 -7.30 -15.16
C SER A 5 -4.99 -8.44 -14.31
N GLU A 6 -4.65 -9.60 -14.90
CA GLU A 6 -4.00 -10.71 -14.19
C GLU A 6 -2.65 -10.35 -13.54
N LEU A 7 -1.77 -9.61 -14.23
CA LEU A 7 -0.50 -9.19 -13.63
C LEU A 7 -0.70 -8.18 -12.50
N LEU A 8 -1.66 -7.24 -12.65
CA LEU A 8 -1.96 -6.27 -11.60
C LEU A 8 -2.56 -6.99 -10.38
N SER A 9 -3.34 -8.01 -10.69
CA SER A 9 -3.87 -9.00 -9.77
C SER A 9 -2.83 -9.94 -9.14
N ARG A 10 -1.59 -9.94 -9.60
CA ARG A 10 -0.49 -10.65 -8.92
C ARG A 10 0.31 -9.70 -8.07
N ALA A 11 0.48 -8.48 -8.53
CA ALA A 11 1.28 -7.49 -7.83
C ALA A 11 0.57 -6.89 -6.62
N LEU A 12 -0.72 -6.54 -6.70
CA LEU A 12 -1.46 -6.12 -5.51
C LEU A 12 -1.59 -7.28 -4.50
N LEU A 13 -1.52 -8.54 -4.95
CA LEU A 13 -1.60 -9.72 -4.10
C LEU A 13 -0.29 -9.86 -3.35
N THR A 14 0.81 -9.56 -4.05
CA THR A 14 2.14 -9.43 -3.48
C THR A 14 2.16 -8.29 -2.46
N PHE A 15 1.51 -7.15 -2.72
CA PHE A 15 1.37 -6.06 -1.74
C PHE A 15 0.66 -6.48 -0.47
N LEU A 16 -0.51 -7.10 -0.62
CA LEU A 16 -1.37 -7.52 0.48
C LEU A 16 -0.73 -8.68 1.28
N LEU A 17 0.14 -9.48 0.64
CA LEU A 17 0.97 -10.50 1.29
C LEU A 17 2.01 -9.89 2.22
N VAL A 18 2.68 -8.81 1.82
CA VAL A 18 3.72 -8.21 2.66
C VAL A 18 3.16 -7.60 3.95
N ILE A 19 1.93 -7.08 3.92
CA ILE A 19 1.31 -6.47 5.10
C ILE A 19 0.79 -7.51 6.10
N THR A 20 0.45 -8.73 5.65
CA THR A 20 -0.28 -9.72 6.45
C THR A 20 0.56 -10.87 7.01
N ALA A 21 1.89 -10.73 7.04
CA ALA A 21 2.81 -11.72 7.61
C ALA A 21 2.73 -11.82 9.16
N MET A 22 1.55 -12.18 9.67
CA MET A 22 1.34 -12.70 11.02
C MET A 22 1.45 -14.23 11.00
N PRO A 23 1.93 -14.87 12.07
CA PRO A 23 1.92 -16.31 12.15
C PRO A 23 0.49 -16.79 12.35
N VAL A 24 -0.16 -17.28 11.30
CA VAL A 24 -1.19 -18.32 11.45
C VAL A 24 -0.44 -19.62 11.78
N LEU A 25 0.08 -19.72 13.01
CA LEU A 25 0.77 -20.92 13.48
C LEU A 25 -0.26 -21.91 14.06
N ALA A 26 -0.11 -23.15 13.58
CA ALA A 26 -0.72 -24.40 14.04
C ALA A 26 -2.23 -24.58 13.80
N ARG A 27 -2.61 -24.87 12.55
CA ARG A 27 -3.80 -25.71 12.29
C ARG A 27 -3.37 -27.17 12.50
N GLU A 28 -3.62 -27.69 13.69
CA GLU A 28 -3.48 -29.12 13.96
C GLU A 28 -4.30 -29.93 12.95
N LYS A 29 -3.64 -30.93 12.36
CA LYS A 29 -4.31 -31.90 11.49
C LYS A 29 -5.24 -32.76 12.36
N GLY A 30 -6.54 -32.52 12.19
CA GLY A 30 -7.54 -33.58 12.32
C GLY A 30 -8.38 -33.55 13.58
N GLU A 31 -9.38 -32.67 13.61
CA GLU A 31 -10.69 -33.01 14.17
C GLU A 31 -11.76 -32.28 13.35
N LYS A 32 -12.74 -33.02 12.83
CA LYS A 32 -13.92 -32.42 12.18
C LYS A 32 -14.83 -31.88 13.29
N THR A 33 -14.46 -30.74 13.89
CA THR A 33 -15.38 -29.97 14.71
C THR A 33 -16.44 -29.35 13.80
N GLU A 34 -17.72 -29.56 14.12
CA GLU A 34 -18.79 -28.82 13.46
C GLU A 34 -18.50 -27.31 13.54
N PRO A 35 -18.68 -26.55 12.45
CA PRO A 35 -18.39 -25.13 12.46
C PRO A 35 -19.31 -24.44 13.47
N ILE A 36 -18.71 -23.90 14.53
CA ILE A 36 -19.42 -23.01 15.46
C ILE A 36 -20.01 -21.87 14.61
N PRO A 37 -21.31 -21.56 14.72
CA PRO A 37 -21.90 -20.43 14.02
C PRO A 37 -21.10 -19.18 14.33
N VAL A 38 -20.46 -18.59 13.32
CA VAL A 38 -19.76 -17.32 13.48
C VAL A 38 -20.83 -16.30 13.85
N GLN A 39 -20.75 -15.77 15.07
CA GLN A 39 -21.65 -14.70 15.48
C GLN A 39 -21.26 -13.44 14.70
N THR A 40 -22.25 -12.83 14.04
CA THR A 40 -22.01 -11.68 13.16
C THR A 40 -22.75 -10.45 13.64
N GLY A 41 -22.21 -9.28 13.32
CA GLY A 41 -22.84 -7.97 13.44
C GLY A 41 -22.96 -7.27 12.09
N SER A 42 -23.25 -5.96 12.13
CA SER A 42 -23.30 -5.09 10.97
C SER A 42 -22.65 -3.74 11.23
N ILE A 43 -22.31 -3.04 10.15
CA ILE A 43 -21.98 -1.62 10.15
C ILE A 43 -22.97 -0.93 9.23
N GLU A 44 -23.58 0.14 9.69
CA GLU A 44 -24.51 0.98 8.93
C GLU A 44 -24.05 2.43 9.07
N GLY A 45 -24.23 3.25 8.04
CA GLY A 45 -23.74 4.60 8.13
C GLY A 45 -24.08 5.50 6.95
N THR A 46 -23.63 6.73 7.05
CA THR A 46 -23.86 7.78 6.05
C THR A 46 -22.54 8.42 5.62
N VAL A 47 -22.45 8.80 4.35
CA VAL A 47 -21.38 9.66 3.82
C VAL A 47 -21.97 11.03 3.45
N ARG A 48 -21.38 12.08 4.01
CA ARG A 48 -21.81 13.48 3.83
C ARG A 48 -20.68 14.31 3.23
N ASP A 49 -21.01 15.35 2.47
CA ASP A 49 -20.03 16.34 1.97
C ASP A 49 -19.77 17.48 2.99
N GLU A 50 -18.99 18.48 2.60
CA GLU A 50 -18.66 19.65 3.44
C GLU A 50 -19.88 20.53 3.77
N GLN A 51 -20.97 20.39 3.02
CA GLN A 51 -22.23 21.10 3.19
C GLN A 51 -23.32 20.22 3.84
N ASP A 52 -22.94 19.05 4.37
CA ASP A 52 -23.83 18.05 4.97
C ASP A 52 -24.85 17.43 3.98
N ASN A 53 -24.60 17.54 2.68
CA ASN A 53 -25.41 16.84 1.69
C ASN A 53 -25.01 15.37 1.63
N ALA A 54 -25.99 14.51 1.32
CA ALA A 54 -25.76 13.11 1.02
C ALA A 54 -24.83 12.94 -0.19
N VAL A 55 -23.82 12.07 -0.05
CA VAL A 55 -22.94 11.70 -1.17
C VAL A 55 -23.40 10.38 -1.76
N THR A 56 -24.02 10.43 -2.94
CA THR A 56 -24.45 9.22 -3.68
C THR A 56 -23.32 8.56 -4.43
N GLY A 57 -23.28 7.22 -4.42
CA GLY A 57 -22.32 6.42 -5.20
C GLY A 57 -20.89 6.47 -4.69
N ALA A 58 -20.65 6.95 -3.46
CA ALA A 58 -19.36 6.81 -2.80
C ALA A 58 -19.09 5.32 -2.54
N CYS A 59 -17.87 4.88 -2.88
CA CYS A 59 -17.39 3.56 -2.54
C CYS A 59 -16.80 3.59 -1.14
N VAL A 60 -17.47 2.90 -0.21
CA VAL A 60 -17.00 2.68 1.15
C VAL A 60 -16.29 1.35 1.18
N ILE A 61 -14.97 1.35 1.40
CA ILE A 61 -14.11 0.17 1.42
C ILE A 61 -13.89 -0.26 2.88
N LEU A 62 -14.11 -1.54 3.16
CA LEU A 62 -13.88 -2.13 4.48
C LEU A 62 -12.44 -2.58 4.61
N ILE A 63 -11.75 -2.05 5.62
CA ILE A 63 -10.34 -2.27 5.92
C ILE A 63 -10.24 -2.94 7.28
N ASP A 64 -9.35 -3.93 7.41
CA ASP A 64 -8.96 -4.47 8.71
C ASP A 64 -8.09 -3.43 9.44
N ASP A 65 -8.55 -3.00 10.61
CA ASP A 65 -7.91 -1.91 11.37
C ASP A 65 -6.48 -2.30 11.81
N ALA A 66 -6.28 -3.57 12.16
CA ALA A 66 -4.99 -4.05 12.66
C ALA A 66 -3.89 -4.03 11.60
N SER A 67 -4.20 -4.42 10.36
CA SER A 67 -3.24 -4.52 9.25
C SER A 67 -3.25 -3.30 8.32
N GLY A 68 -4.35 -2.57 8.20
CA GLY A 68 -4.54 -1.54 7.19
C GLY A 68 -4.83 -2.10 5.78
N VAL A 69 -5.18 -3.39 5.69
CA VAL A 69 -5.43 -4.09 4.44
C VAL A 69 -6.93 -4.21 4.19
N PRO A 70 -7.43 -3.99 2.96
CA PRO A 70 -8.80 -4.31 2.62
C PRO A 70 -9.18 -5.75 3.00
N VAL A 71 -10.41 -5.97 3.45
CA VAL A 71 -10.89 -7.32 3.75
C VAL A 71 -11.61 -7.92 2.55
N ARG A 72 -11.62 -9.25 2.49
CA ARG A 72 -12.38 -10.02 1.51
C ARG A 72 -13.85 -10.06 1.89
N ARG A 73 -14.76 -9.93 0.93
CA ARG A 73 -16.22 -10.03 1.11
C ARG A 73 -16.67 -11.46 1.42
N ASP A 74 -15.93 -12.49 0.97
CA ASP A 74 -16.31 -13.90 1.14
C ASP A 74 -15.93 -14.48 2.50
N SER A 75 -14.92 -13.90 3.17
CA SER A 75 -14.31 -14.47 4.38
C SER A 75 -14.08 -13.43 5.47
N TYR A 76 -14.19 -12.13 5.16
CA TYR A 76 -13.87 -11.01 6.04
C TYR A 76 -12.47 -11.07 6.66
N GLN A 77 -11.57 -11.85 6.04
CA GLN A 77 -10.16 -11.82 6.36
C GLN A 77 -9.48 -10.73 5.54
N PRO A 78 -8.42 -10.09 6.08
CA PRO A 78 -7.52 -9.28 5.29
C PRO A 78 -7.10 -10.04 4.02
N PHE A 79 -6.93 -9.34 2.91
CA PHE A 79 -6.32 -9.97 1.75
C PHE A 79 -4.95 -10.53 2.10
N THR A 80 -4.85 -11.85 2.08
CA THR A 80 -3.59 -12.60 2.15
C THR A 80 -3.44 -13.41 0.87
N ARG A 81 -2.21 -13.76 0.47
CA ARG A 81 -1.99 -14.63 -0.68
C ARG A 81 -2.31 -16.08 -0.30
N ASN A 82 -3.52 -16.52 -0.61
CA ASN A 82 -3.75 -17.92 -0.95
C ASN A 82 -3.69 -18.03 -2.48
N VAL A 83 -2.64 -18.68 -2.97
CA VAL A 83 -2.24 -18.79 -4.39
C VAL A 83 -3.28 -19.50 -5.25
N GLU A 84 -4.31 -20.07 -4.64
CA GLU A 84 -5.26 -20.96 -5.31
C GLU A 84 -6.49 -20.25 -5.91
N ASP A 85 -6.74 -18.97 -5.56
CA ASP A 85 -7.88 -18.19 -6.08
C ASP A 85 -7.40 -17.12 -7.09
N ASP A 86 -7.57 -17.39 -8.39
CA ASP A 86 -7.20 -16.49 -9.51
C ASP A 86 -8.07 -15.20 -9.56
N ASP A 87 -9.21 -15.16 -8.86
CA ASP A 87 -10.19 -14.04 -8.85
C ASP A 87 -10.18 -13.22 -7.55
N SER A 88 -9.00 -12.93 -6.99
CA SER A 88 -8.93 -12.40 -5.62
C SER A 88 -9.52 -10.98 -5.45
N TYR A 89 -9.34 -10.02 -6.35
CA TYR A 89 -9.73 -8.61 -6.08
C TYR A 89 -11.20 -8.28 -6.22
N GLU A 90 -11.93 -9.01 -7.07
CA GLU A 90 -13.38 -8.88 -7.19
C GLU A 90 -14.06 -9.07 -5.82
N LYS A 91 -13.36 -9.73 -4.91
CA LYS A 91 -13.79 -10.01 -3.55
C LYS A 91 -13.46 -8.90 -2.56
N ILE A 92 -13.03 -7.69 -2.95
CA ILE A 92 -12.90 -6.59 -1.98
C ILE A 92 -14.26 -6.30 -1.35
N ALA A 93 -14.30 -6.29 -0.01
CA ALA A 93 -15.49 -5.87 0.71
C ALA A 93 -15.64 -4.35 0.61
N PHE A 94 -16.62 -3.93 -0.18
CA PHE A 94 -17.05 -2.55 -0.27
C PHE A 94 -18.58 -2.46 -0.37
N SER A 95 -19.11 -1.28 -0.06
CA SER A 95 -20.51 -0.89 -0.20
C SER A 95 -20.58 0.43 -0.97
N LEU A 96 -21.62 0.62 -1.79
CA LEU A 96 -21.87 1.89 -2.46
C LEU A 96 -22.95 2.64 -1.70
N THR A 97 -22.78 3.95 -1.52
CA THR A 97 -23.82 4.77 -0.92
C THR A 97 -24.99 4.98 -1.88
N ASP A 98 -26.20 5.04 -1.31
CA ASP A 98 -27.43 5.32 -2.06
C ASP A 98 -27.70 6.85 -2.22
N GLU A 99 -28.90 7.20 -2.66
CA GLU A 99 -29.35 8.59 -2.83
C GLU A 99 -29.39 9.42 -1.54
N ASN A 100 -29.50 8.77 -0.37
CA ASN A 100 -29.45 9.39 0.95
C ASN A 100 -28.03 9.40 1.54
N GLY A 101 -27.06 8.87 0.80
CA GLY A 101 -25.68 8.73 1.24
C GLY A 101 -25.48 7.56 2.20
N GLU A 102 -26.47 6.66 2.31
CA GLU A 102 -26.48 5.55 3.25
C GLU A 102 -25.72 4.35 2.68
N PHE A 103 -24.98 3.65 3.53
CA PHE A 103 -24.30 2.39 3.19
C PHE A 103 -24.47 1.37 4.33
N ALA A 104 -24.31 0.09 3.98
CA ALA A 104 -24.35 -0.99 4.97
C ALA A 104 -23.37 -2.12 4.63
N PHE A 105 -22.87 -2.77 5.69
CA PHE A 105 -22.17 -4.05 5.69
C PHE A 105 -22.85 -4.97 6.71
N SER A 106 -23.28 -6.15 6.27
CA SER A 106 -23.92 -7.15 7.15
C SER A 106 -23.08 -8.42 7.19
N GLY A 107 -23.33 -9.26 8.21
CA GLY A 107 -22.64 -10.55 8.34
C GLY A 107 -21.17 -10.43 8.74
N LEU A 108 -20.77 -9.31 9.36
CA LEU A 108 -19.40 -9.06 9.75
C LEU A 108 -19.04 -9.85 11.01
N PRO A 109 -17.90 -10.56 11.06
CA PRO A 109 -17.37 -11.10 12.30
C PRO A 109 -17.15 -10.01 13.35
N GLU A 110 -17.15 -10.41 14.63
CA GLU A 110 -16.67 -9.54 15.70
C GLU A 110 -15.23 -9.07 15.41
N GLY A 111 -14.98 -7.78 15.55
CA GLY A 111 -13.68 -7.21 15.20
C GLY A 111 -13.66 -5.70 15.25
N THR A 112 -12.51 -5.12 14.92
CA THR A 112 -12.34 -3.68 14.73
C THR A 112 -11.96 -3.43 13.29
N TYR A 113 -12.69 -2.51 12.66
CA TYR A 113 -12.56 -2.20 11.25
C TYR A 113 -12.31 -0.71 11.05
N ARG A 114 -11.82 -0.40 9.86
CA ARG A 114 -11.65 0.96 9.36
C ARG A 114 -12.37 1.08 8.02
N LEU A 115 -12.95 2.24 7.74
CA LEU A 115 -13.67 2.51 6.49
C LEU A 115 -13.03 3.67 5.76
N ILE A 116 -12.84 3.52 4.44
CA ILE A 116 -12.44 4.62 3.56
C ILE A 116 -13.59 4.88 2.59
N ALA A 117 -14.12 6.11 2.56
CA ALA A 117 -15.13 6.51 1.59
C ALA A 117 -14.50 7.39 0.51
N GLN A 118 -14.58 6.94 -0.74
CA GLN A 118 -14.09 7.71 -1.89
C GLN A 118 -14.94 7.48 -3.14
N SER A 119 -14.90 8.43 -4.06
CA SER A 119 -15.47 8.28 -5.41
C SER A 119 -14.50 8.77 -6.46
N TRP A 120 -14.87 8.60 -7.73
CA TRP A 120 -14.06 9.00 -8.88
C TRP A 120 -14.90 9.86 -9.80
N ASN A 121 -14.24 10.64 -10.66
CA ASN A 121 -14.91 11.30 -11.77
C ASN A 121 -15.29 10.31 -12.89
N SER A 122 -16.30 9.50 -12.61
CA SER A 122 -16.84 8.49 -13.53
C SER A 122 -18.36 8.60 -13.53
N ASP A 123 -18.96 8.55 -14.72
CA ASP A 123 -20.42 8.56 -14.88
C ASP A 123 -21.05 7.20 -14.57
N LYS A 124 -20.23 6.18 -14.24
CA LYS A 124 -20.67 4.82 -13.98
C LYS A 124 -20.41 4.42 -12.52
N PRO A 125 -21.40 3.84 -11.82
CA PRO A 125 -21.17 3.13 -10.57
C PRO A 125 -20.10 2.06 -10.77
N THR A 126 -19.21 1.97 -9.80
CA THR A 126 -18.03 1.12 -9.87
C THR A 126 -18.37 -0.29 -9.36
N ALA A 127 -18.08 -1.32 -10.16
CA ALA A 127 -18.26 -2.73 -9.75
C ALA A 127 -17.16 -3.21 -8.78
N ASN A 128 -15.98 -2.58 -8.81
CA ASN A 128 -14.89 -2.81 -7.87
C ASN A 128 -14.00 -1.56 -7.74
N PRO A 129 -13.59 -1.13 -6.52
CA PRO A 129 -12.73 0.05 -6.35
C PRO A 129 -11.43 0.02 -7.16
N LEU A 130 -10.94 -1.16 -7.55
CA LEU A 130 -9.74 -1.33 -8.37
C LEU A 130 -10.02 -1.44 -9.87
N ASP A 131 -11.27 -1.42 -10.31
CA ASP A 131 -11.60 -1.36 -11.75
C ASP A 131 -11.54 0.07 -12.29
N VAL A 132 -11.50 1.06 -11.39
CA VAL A 132 -11.55 2.47 -11.76
C VAL A 132 -10.17 3.00 -12.06
N ASN A 133 -10.05 3.57 -13.25
CA ASN A 133 -8.85 4.27 -13.70
C ASN A 133 -9.09 5.80 -13.65
N GLY A 134 -9.26 6.34 -12.45
CA GLY A 134 -9.78 7.69 -12.28
C GLY A 134 -8.73 8.78 -12.47
N THR A 135 -9.05 9.81 -13.26
CA THR A 135 -8.19 11.01 -13.36
C THR A 135 -8.36 11.91 -12.14
N VAL A 136 -9.49 11.83 -11.45
CA VAL A 136 -9.80 12.50 -10.19
C VAL A 136 -10.40 11.50 -9.19
N VAL A 137 -9.89 11.51 -7.96
CA VAL A 137 -10.48 10.84 -6.79
C VAL A 137 -11.00 11.90 -5.84
N PHE A 138 -12.21 11.72 -5.35
CA PHE A 138 -12.80 12.50 -4.26
C PHE A 138 -12.75 11.66 -2.99
N LEU A 139 -11.95 12.09 -2.01
CA LEU A 139 -11.93 11.51 -0.67
C LEU A 139 -13.05 12.13 0.15
N HIS A 140 -14.03 11.32 0.54
CA HIS A 140 -15.18 11.75 1.34
C HIS A 140 -14.98 11.58 2.83
N GLY A 141 -13.99 10.79 3.24
CA GLY A 141 -13.60 10.66 4.64
C GLY A 141 -13.13 9.26 5.01
N VAL A 142 -12.83 9.11 6.29
CA VAL A 142 -12.43 7.84 6.91
C VAL A 142 -13.12 7.69 8.24
N ALA A 143 -13.62 6.50 8.55
CA ALA A 143 -14.01 6.11 9.90
C ALA A 143 -12.97 5.14 10.48
N GLU A 144 -12.42 5.49 11.64
CA GLU A 144 -11.37 4.74 12.33
C GLU A 144 -11.97 3.94 13.50
N ASN A 145 -11.37 2.80 13.86
CA ASN A 145 -11.72 2.04 15.06
C ASN A 145 -13.21 1.65 15.17
N VAL A 146 -13.87 1.30 14.05
CA VAL A 146 -15.26 0.87 14.00
C VAL A 146 -15.38 -0.54 14.59
N LYS A 147 -15.90 -0.65 15.81
CA LYS A 147 -16.06 -1.93 16.51
C LYS A 147 -17.34 -2.61 16.04
N VAL A 148 -17.26 -3.88 15.68
CA VAL A 148 -18.41 -4.74 15.36
C VAL A 148 -18.59 -5.74 16.49
N SER A 149 -19.82 -5.89 16.97
CA SER A 149 -20.19 -6.89 17.98
C SER A 149 -21.35 -7.76 17.49
N PRO A 150 -21.41 -9.03 17.94
CA PRO A 150 -22.51 -9.94 17.63
C PRO A 150 -23.91 -9.34 17.80
N GLY A 151 -24.76 -9.47 16.78
CA GLY A 151 -26.17 -9.07 16.80
C GLY A 151 -26.42 -7.57 16.92
N LYS A 152 -25.40 -6.72 16.73
CA LYS A 152 -25.51 -5.26 16.80
C LYS A 152 -25.09 -4.62 15.48
N ALA A 153 -25.77 -3.53 15.14
CA ALA A 153 -25.34 -2.60 14.11
C ALA A 153 -24.49 -1.50 14.74
N SER A 154 -23.33 -1.24 14.14
CA SER A 154 -22.48 -0.11 14.49
C SER A 154 -22.78 1.04 13.55
N GLU A 155 -23.24 2.17 14.10
CA GLU A 155 -23.57 3.37 13.32
C GLU A 155 -22.32 4.21 13.07
N VAL A 156 -22.13 4.66 11.83
CA VAL A 156 -20.97 5.44 11.40
C VAL A 156 -21.40 6.65 10.55
N HIS A 157 -20.82 7.82 10.83
CA HIS A 157 -20.94 8.99 9.96
C HIS A 157 -19.57 9.38 9.40
N ILE A 158 -19.45 9.40 8.07
CA ILE A 158 -18.22 9.76 7.37
C ILE A 158 -18.38 11.15 6.76
N THR A 159 -17.46 12.04 7.10
CA THR A 159 -17.38 13.42 6.59
C THR A 159 -15.97 13.73 6.08
N PRO A 160 -15.80 14.74 5.21
CA PRO A 160 -14.51 15.04 4.59
C PRO A 160 -13.45 15.41 5.61
N LEU A 161 -12.20 14.98 5.36
CA LEU A 161 -11.06 15.27 6.24
C LEU A 161 -10.47 16.67 6.01
N GLY A 162 -10.82 17.28 4.89
CA GLY A 162 -10.38 18.60 4.46
C GLY A 162 -10.81 18.84 3.03
N ASN A 163 -10.34 19.94 2.45
CA ASN A 163 -10.74 20.38 1.11
C ASN A 163 -9.55 20.53 0.14
N LEU A 164 -8.37 20.06 0.54
CA LEU A 164 -7.15 20.26 -0.25
C LEU A 164 -7.03 19.28 -1.40
N SER A 165 -6.25 19.69 -2.41
CA SER A 165 -6.02 18.93 -3.62
C SER A 165 -4.54 18.61 -3.84
N LEU A 166 -4.27 17.35 -4.18
CA LEU A 166 -2.96 16.84 -4.55
C LEU A 166 -3.00 16.27 -5.96
N ARG A 167 -2.15 16.78 -6.86
CA ARG A 167 -1.90 16.21 -8.18
C ARG A 167 -0.69 15.30 -8.12
N VAL A 168 -0.89 14.01 -8.32
CA VAL A 168 0.19 13.03 -8.39
C VAL A 168 0.48 12.72 -9.84
N LYS A 169 1.77 12.77 -10.20
CA LYS A 169 2.29 12.33 -11.48
C LYS A 169 3.44 11.38 -11.24
N VAL A 170 3.58 10.35 -12.06
CA VAL A 170 4.80 9.54 -12.12
C VAL A 170 5.59 9.89 -13.38
N LYS A 171 6.92 9.75 -13.32
CA LYS A 171 7.82 10.10 -14.43
C LYS A 171 7.52 9.28 -15.70
N SER A 172 7.11 8.03 -15.53
CA SER A 172 6.81 7.13 -16.64
C SER A 172 5.32 6.80 -16.66
N ALA A 173 4.63 7.27 -17.69
CA ALA A 173 3.20 7.11 -17.82
C ALA A 173 2.84 5.63 -18.05
N ASN A 174 2.11 5.04 -17.12
CA ASN A 174 1.46 3.74 -17.26
C ASN A 174 -0.01 3.90 -16.86
N ASN A 175 -0.93 3.30 -17.63
CA ASN A 175 -2.38 3.37 -17.38
C ASN A 175 -2.82 2.55 -16.17
N ASP A 176 -1.92 1.80 -15.56
CA ASP A 176 -2.22 0.84 -14.51
C ASP A 176 -1.31 1.02 -13.28
N THR A 177 -0.87 2.26 -13.04
CA THR A 177 -0.06 2.55 -11.84
C THR A 177 -0.98 2.59 -10.62
N LEU A 178 -0.75 1.72 -9.65
CA LEU A 178 -1.40 1.81 -8.35
C LEU A 178 -0.87 3.03 -7.61
N LEU A 179 -1.78 3.80 -7.01
CA LEU A 179 -1.52 4.95 -6.17
C LEU A 179 -2.17 4.73 -4.82
N LEU A 180 -1.40 4.94 -3.75
CA LEU A 180 -1.90 5.02 -2.38
C LEU A 180 -1.46 6.34 -1.76
N VAL A 181 -2.35 6.98 -1.01
CA VAL A 181 -2.06 8.16 -0.19
C VAL A 181 -2.27 7.78 1.27
N SER A 182 -1.35 8.15 2.15
CA SER A 182 -1.39 7.85 3.60
C SER A 182 -1.05 9.08 4.44
N ARG A 183 -1.47 9.08 5.72
CA ARG A 183 -1.03 10.08 6.71
C ARG A 183 0.37 9.80 7.24
N GLU A 184 0.89 8.60 7.05
CA GLU A 184 2.20 8.16 7.55
C GLU A 184 3.13 7.80 6.39
N PRO A 185 4.46 7.98 6.52
CA PRO A 185 5.42 7.62 5.49
C PRO A 185 5.52 6.11 5.30
N THR A 186 6.03 5.68 4.14
CA THR A 186 6.47 4.29 3.96
C THR A 186 7.55 3.96 4.98
N SER A 187 7.53 2.74 5.49
CA SER A 187 8.46 2.25 6.50
C SER A 187 9.88 2.04 5.97
N ALA A 188 10.06 1.98 4.64
CA ALA A 188 11.36 1.89 3.98
C ALA A 188 11.34 2.58 2.60
N ASP A 189 12.50 2.57 1.94
CA ASP A 189 12.69 3.13 0.60
C ASP A 189 11.89 2.35 -0.47
N PRO A 190 11.41 3.00 -1.55
CA PRO A 190 10.71 2.33 -2.65
C PRO A 190 11.43 1.12 -3.24
N ALA A 191 12.76 1.02 -3.15
CA ALA A 191 13.53 -0.15 -3.60
C ALA A 191 13.15 -1.45 -2.87
N THR A 192 12.47 -1.35 -1.72
CA THR A 192 11.92 -2.51 -0.97
C THR A 192 10.54 -2.95 -1.48
N GLY A 193 10.00 -2.24 -2.46
CA GLY A 193 8.68 -2.47 -3.00
C GLY A 193 7.60 -2.46 -1.90
N PHE A 194 6.77 -3.49 -1.92
CA PHE A 194 5.67 -3.61 -0.96
C PHE A 194 6.12 -3.85 0.48
N THR A 195 7.34 -4.34 0.71
CA THR A 195 7.95 -4.43 2.04
C THR A 195 8.05 -3.08 2.73
N GLY A 196 8.26 -2.00 1.98
CA GLY A 196 8.29 -0.66 2.53
C GLY A 196 6.91 -0.09 2.87
N TRP A 197 5.81 -0.66 2.36
CA TRP A 197 4.48 -0.07 2.48
C TRP A 197 3.69 -0.58 3.70
N VAL A 198 4.30 -1.43 4.52
CA VAL A 198 3.71 -2.02 5.73
C VAL A 198 3.69 -1.05 6.92
N GLY A 199 3.06 -1.48 8.01
CA GLY A 199 3.11 -0.79 9.29
C GLY A 199 2.28 0.51 9.28
N PRO A 200 2.82 1.63 9.82
CA PRO A 200 2.08 2.89 9.89
C PRO A 200 1.53 3.37 8.54
N PHE A 201 2.27 3.20 7.44
CA PHE A 201 1.79 3.59 6.10
C PHE A 201 0.46 2.91 5.75
N ALA A 202 0.42 1.57 5.78
CA ALA A 202 -0.76 0.78 5.42
C ALA A 202 -1.95 1.10 6.32
N LYS A 203 -1.73 1.19 7.64
CA LYS A 203 -2.78 1.48 8.62
C LYS A 203 -3.43 2.84 8.42
N ASN A 204 -2.71 3.80 7.82
CA ASN A 204 -3.15 5.19 7.68
C ASN A 204 -3.47 5.59 6.24
N ILE A 205 -3.72 4.64 5.34
CA ILE A 205 -4.11 4.92 3.95
C ILE A 205 -5.39 5.75 3.91
N LEU A 206 -5.36 6.90 3.26
CA LEU A 206 -6.51 7.78 3.06
C LEU A 206 -7.26 7.48 1.76
N ALA A 207 -6.54 7.17 0.69
CA ALA A 207 -7.14 6.98 -0.62
C ALA A 207 -6.30 6.03 -1.47
N GLY A 208 -6.97 5.33 -2.39
CA GLY A 208 -6.34 4.46 -3.39
C GLY A 208 -6.86 4.72 -4.79
N ASN A 209 -6.04 4.49 -5.81
CA ASN A 209 -6.48 4.61 -7.21
C ASN A 209 -5.61 3.78 -8.16
N ARG A 210 -6.14 3.45 -9.34
CA ARG A 210 -5.32 3.16 -10.52
C ARG A 210 -5.22 4.42 -11.36
N MET A 211 -4.00 4.83 -11.64
CA MET A 211 -3.71 6.11 -12.29
C MET A 211 -3.74 5.97 -13.81
N PRO A 212 -4.57 6.75 -14.51
CA PRO A 212 -4.55 6.77 -15.96
C PRO A 212 -3.33 7.57 -16.42
N GLN A 213 -2.53 6.99 -17.31
CA GLN A 213 -1.28 7.58 -17.79
C GLN A 213 -0.33 8.04 -16.67
N GLY A 214 -0.39 7.40 -15.49
CA GLY A 214 0.41 7.77 -14.35
C GLY A 214 0.06 9.15 -13.76
N LYS A 215 -1.19 9.61 -13.92
CA LYS A 215 -1.65 10.92 -13.42
C LYS A 215 -2.99 10.79 -12.70
N THR A 216 -3.07 11.33 -11.50
CA THR A 216 -4.32 11.41 -10.72
C THR A 216 -4.34 12.69 -9.89
N THR A 217 -5.51 13.30 -9.75
CA THR A 217 -5.76 14.34 -8.74
C THR A 217 -6.57 13.74 -7.61
N ILE A 218 -6.10 13.87 -6.37
CA ILE A 218 -6.88 13.54 -5.17
C ILE A 218 -7.42 14.84 -4.59
N ARG A 219 -8.71 14.88 -4.25
CA ARG A 219 -9.39 15.99 -3.58
C ARG A 219 -9.94 15.52 -2.24
N GLY A 220 -10.17 16.46 -1.31
CA GLY A 220 -10.73 16.14 0.01
C GLY A 220 -9.67 15.78 1.06
N LEU A 221 -8.39 16.10 0.79
CA LEU A 221 -7.29 15.79 1.69
C LEU A 221 -7.19 16.80 2.84
N PRO A 222 -6.77 16.37 4.04
CA PRO A 222 -6.52 17.27 5.16
C PRO A 222 -5.29 18.16 4.91
N PRO A 223 -5.17 19.31 5.61
CA PRO A 223 -3.91 20.05 5.67
C PRO A 223 -2.81 19.25 6.37
N GLY A 224 -1.55 19.58 6.06
CA GLY A 224 -0.38 18.96 6.67
C GLY A 224 0.33 17.97 5.76
N MET A 225 1.17 17.12 6.36
CA MET A 225 1.95 16.13 5.63
C MET A 225 1.06 14.98 5.15
N VAL A 226 1.20 14.63 3.87
CA VAL A 226 0.69 13.38 3.31
C VAL A 226 1.83 12.65 2.60
N HIS A 227 1.68 11.34 2.54
CA HIS A 227 2.66 10.45 1.95
C HIS A 227 2.02 9.67 0.82
N VAL A 228 2.76 9.51 -0.26
CA VAL A 228 2.29 8.88 -1.48
C VAL A 228 3.20 7.71 -1.80
N ALA A 229 2.61 6.59 -2.15
CA ALA A 229 3.33 5.45 -2.72
C ALA A 229 2.68 5.03 -4.04
N VAL A 230 3.53 4.70 -5.02
CA VAL A 230 3.11 4.30 -6.36
C VAL A 230 3.76 3.00 -6.77
N PHE A 231 3.02 2.16 -7.47
CA PHE A 231 3.48 0.89 -7.99
C PHE A 231 3.05 0.76 -9.45
N ALA A 232 4.03 0.63 -10.35
CA ALA A 232 3.80 0.33 -11.75
C ALA A 232 3.87 -1.18 -11.97
N ASN A 233 2.73 -1.75 -12.34
CA ASN A 233 2.67 -3.15 -12.74
C ASN A 233 3.25 -3.33 -14.14
N ASP A 234 4.35 -4.07 -14.21
CA ASP A 234 5.11 -4.37 -15.42
C ASP A 234 5.83 -5.72 -15.21
N ASP A 235 6.42 -6.30 -16.26
CA ASP A 235 7.25 -7.52 -16.18
C ASP A 235 8.46 -7.30 -15.25
N ARG A 236 8.85 -6.04 -15.11
CA ARG A 236 9.83 -5.53 -14.15
C ARG A 236 9.14 -4.44 -13.33
N PRO A 237 8.46 -4.79 -12.24
CA PRO A 237 7.84 -3.84 -11.33
C PRO A 237 8.64 -2.57 -11.04
N GLY A 238 7.93 -1.43 -10.95
CA GLY A 238 8.52 -0.16 -10.53
C GLY A 238 7.81 0.40 -9.31
N TRP A 239 8.57 1.00 -8.38
CA TRP A 239 8.04 1.59 -7.16
C TRP A 239 8.52 3.02 -6.96
N GLY A 240 7.67 3.85 -6.38
CA GLY A 240 8.02 5.22 -6.03
C GLY A 240 7.32 5.64 -4.76
N ALA A 241 7.89 6.61 -4.06
CA ALA A 241 7.24 7.25 -2.93
C ALA A 241 7.64 8.73 -2.84
N ALA A 242 6.78 9.52 -2.20
CA ALA A 242 7.06 10.91 -1.90
C ALA A 242 6.30 11.34 -0.64
N SER A 243 6.85 12.32 0.07
CA SER A 243 6.18 13.00 1.17
C SER A 243 5.97 14.46 0.80
N VAL A 244 4.77 14.99 1.04
CA VAL A 244 4.42 16.35 0.61
C VAL A 244 3.53 17.03 1.64
N GLU A 245 3.88 18.26 1.98
CA GLU A 245 3.04 19.12 2.83
C GLU A 245 1.98 19.83 1.96
N LEU A 246 0.71 19.63 2.31
CA LEU A 246 -0.44 20.28 1.71
C LEU A 246 -0.81 21.53 2.50
N GLN A 247 -0.98 22.63 1.76
CA GLN A 247 -1.26 23.95 2.31
C GLN A 247 -2.58 24.50 1.74
N PRO A 248 -3.39 25.19 2.55
CA PRO A 248 -4.58 25.89 2.07
C PRO A 248 -4.30 26.86 0.91
N ALA A 249 -5.31 27.11 0.09
CA ALA A 249 -5.24 28.02 -1.07
C ALA A 249 -4.16 27.66 -2.11
N THR A 250 -3.66 26.42 -2.12
CA THR A 250 -2.72 25.93 -3.13
C THR A 250 -3.19 24.62 -3.75
N VAL A 251 -2.86 24.42 -5.02
CA VAL A 251 -2.85 23.10 -5.65
C VAL A 251 -1.41 22.61 -5.63
N THR A 252 -1.18 21.53 -4.88
CA THR A 252 0.13 20.90 -4.81
C THR A 252 0.24 19.82 -5.88
N THR A 253 1.33 19.80 -6.63
CA THR A 253 1.67 18.75 -7.59
C THR A 253 2.96 18.08 -7.18
N VAL A 254 2.97 16.75 -7.12
CA VAL A 254 4.16 15.93 -6.89
C VAL A 254 4.45 15.08 -8.12
N VAL A 255 5.71 15.08 -8.56
CA VAL A 255 6.22 14.18 -9.61
C VAL A 255 7.12 13.15 -8.94
N ILE A 256 6.68 11.89 -8.96
CA ILE A 256 7.31 10.79 -8.24
C ILE A 256 8.25 10.03 -9.18
N PRO A 257 9.54 9.88 -8.81
CA PRO A 257 10.48 9.01 -9.50
C PRO A 257 10.13 7.53 -9.27
N PHE A 258 10.45 6.68 -10.24
CA PHE A 258 10.43 5.23 -10.05
C PHE A 258 11.83 4.71 -9.71
N VAL A 259 11.85 3.65 -8.92
CA VAL A 259 12.94 2.68 -8.78
C VAL A 259 12.47 1.40 -9.47
N ALA A 260 13.14 1.05 -10.58
CA ALA A 260 12.80 -0.08 -11.44
C ALA A 260 14.00 -0.49 -12.31
N GLU A 261 13.94 -1.68 -12.91
CA GLU A 261 15.00 -2.17 -13.80
C GLU A 261 14.91 -1.64 -15.27
N TRP A 262 13.97 -0.74 -15.56
CA TRP A 262 13.73 -0.22 -16.91
C TRP A 262 13.90 1.30 -17.01
N SER A 263 14.29 1.75 -18.21
CA SER A 263 14.36 3.14 -18.69
C SER A 263 14.61 4.20 -17.60
N ASP A 264 13.63 5.06 -17.31
CA ASP A 264 13.74 6.17 -16.37
C ASP A 264 13.74 5.75 -14.89
N GLY A 265 13.42 4.49 -14.60
CA GLY A 265 13.34 3.93 -13.26
C GLY A 265 14.67 3.40 -12.71
N MET A 266 15.72 3.32 -13.54
CA MET A 266 17.04 2.81 -13.16
C MET A 266 17.78 3.80 -12.24
N GLN A 267 17.27 4.16 -11.07
CA GLN A 267 17.86 5.21 -10.24
C GLN A 267 18.90 4.67 -9.28
N SER A 268 19.96 5.44 -9.03
CA SER A 268 20.87 5.26 -7.91
C SER A 268 20.15 5.52 -6.57
N PRO A 269 20.64 4.92 -5.47
CA PRO A 269 20.12 5.20 -4.13
C PRO A 269 20.27 6.66 -3.72
N SER A 270 19.47 7.08 -2.73
CA SER A 270 19.69 8.37 -2.05
C SER A 270 21.11 8.44 -1.44
N PRO A 271 21.69 9.63 -1.19
CA PRO A 271 23.05 9.74 -0.64
C PRO A 271 23.25 9.00 0.69
N LYS A 272 22.20 8.86 1.51
CA LYS A 272 22.24 8.07 2.75
C LYS A 272 22.41 6.58 2.43
N LEU A 273 21.60 6.06 1.51
CA LEU A 273 21.61 4.65 1.13
C LEU A 273 22.86 4.29 0.31
N ALA A 274 23.38 5.20 -0.51
CA ALA A 274 24.63 5.01 -1.25
C ALA A 274 25.82 4.78 -0.29
N LYS A 275 25.93 5.58 0.78
CA LYS A 275 26.96 5.36 1.82
C LYS A 275 26.79 4.02 2.54
N LEU A 276 25.56 3.62 2.81
CA LEU A 276 25.30 2.32 3.41
C LEU A 276 25.67 1.19 2.44
N GLN A 277 25.35 1.33 1.15
CA GLN A 277 25.69 0.38 0.11
C GLN A 277 27.21 0.15 0.01
N GLU A 278 28.01 1.22 -0.05
CA GLU A 278 29.48 1.15 -0.01
C GLU A 278 29.95 0.37 1.23
N LYS A 279 29.37 0.68 2.39
CA LYS A 279 29.66 -0.01 3.63
C LYS A 279 29.29 -1.49 3.61
N LEU A 280 28.18 -1.88 2.98
CA LEU A 280 27.80 -3.29 2.84
C LEU A 280 28.83 -4.05 2.01
N ILE A 281 29.36 -3.45 0.95
CA ILE A 281 30.45 -4.03 0.13
C ILE A 281 31.71 -4.22 0.97
N ASP A 282 32.14 -3.19 1.72
CA ASP A 282 33.33 -3.26 2.59
C ASP A 282 33.22 -4.38 3.64
N LEU A 283 32.00 -4.60 4.16
CA LEU A 283 31.68 -5.64 5.13
C LEU A 283 31.39 -7.02 4.51
N LYS A 284 31.47 -7.15 3.18
CA LYS A 284 31.17 -8.39 2.42
C LYS A 284 29.72 -8.89 2.64
N LEU A 285 28.79 -7.94 2.74
CA LEU A 285 27.35 -8.15 2.88
C LEU A 285 26.60 -7.93 1.56
N ASP A 286 27.27 -8.16 0.44
CA ASP A 286 26.80 -7.98 -0.94
C ASP A 286 26.20 -9.26 -1.55
N THR A 287 26.19 -10.37 -0.80
CA THR A 287 25.60 -11.63 -1.24
C THR A 287 24.35 -11.99 -0.44
N ARG A 288 23.39 -12.69 -1.08
CA ARG A 288 22.17 -13.17 -0.41
C ARG A 288 22.46 -14.03 0.83
N SER A 289 23.48 -14.89 0.76
CA SER A 289 23.86 -15.76 1.87
C SER A 289 24.35 -14.95 3.08
N ALA A 290 25.18 -13.93 2.84
CA ALA A 290 25.69 -13.08 3.92
C ALA A 290 24.55 -12.25 4.56
N VAL A 291 23.63 -11.74 3.74
CA VAL A 291 22.43 -11.03 4.21
C VAL A 291 21.57 -11.90 5.13
N TYR A 292 21.28 -13.14 4.73
CA TYR A 292 20.47 -14.05 5.55
C TYR A 292 21.15 -14.39 6.87
N GLN A 293 22.44 -14.72 6.82
CA GLN A 293 23.19 -15.00 8.04
C GLN A 293 23.20 -13.80 9.00
N LEU A 294 23.33 -12.57 8.47
CA LEU A 294 23.28 -11.37 9.29
C LEU A 294 21.92 -11.16 9.94
N LEU A 295 20.83 -11.35 9.20
CA LEU A 295 19.46 -11.25 9.73
C LEU A 295 19.22 -12.29 10.82
N GLU A 296 19.62 -13.55 10.60
CA GLU A 296 19.52 -14.62 11.60
C GLU A 296 20.34 -14.32 12.86
N ASN A 297 21.57 -13.81 12.71
CA ASN A 297 22.41 -13.38 13.84
C ASN A 297 21.79 -12.24 14.65
N ASN A 298 20.89 -11.46 14.05
CA ASN A 298 20.10 -10.42 14.71
C ASN A 298 18.71 -10.91 15.16
N GLY A 299 18.47 -12.23 15.17
CA GLY A 299 17.21 -12.83 15.64
C GLY A 299 16.05 -12.72 14.64
N ILE A 300 16.32 -12.32 13.40
CA ILE A 300 15.32 -12.21 12.33
C ILE A 300 15.37 -13.48 11.47
N SER A 301 14.51 -14.44 11.80
CA SER A 301 14.39 -15.67 11.02
C SER A 301 13.56 -15.43 9.76
N LEU A 302 14.10 -15.82 8.61
CA LEU A 302 13.40 -15.82 7.33
C LEU A 302 12.92 -17.22 6.97
N ASP A 303 11.63 -17.37 6.65
CA ASP A 303 11.15 -18.59 6.00
C ASP A 303 11.59 -18.58 4.52
N THR A 304 12.68 -19.28 4.25
CA THR A 304 13.22 -19.43 2.89
C THR A 304 12.61 -20.60 2.13
N THR A 305 11.83 -21.47 2.79
CA THR A 305 11.22 -22.66 2.16
C THR A 305 10.19 -22.27 1.09
N SER A 306 9.56 -21.11 1.28
CA SER A 306 8.55 -20.52 0.39
C SER A 306 9.17 -19.68 -0.75
N GLY A 307 10.50 -19.67 -0.88
CA GLY A 307 11.24 -18.90 -1.89
C GLY A 307 11.57 -17.46 -1.48
N PHE A 308 12.47 -16.83 -2.23
CA PHE A 308 13.06 -15.52 -1.92
C PHE A 308 12.02 -14.40 -1.71
N TYR A 309 11.04 -14.29 -2.61
CA TYR A 309 10.01 -13.25 -2.51
C TYR A 309 9.13 -13.41 -1.27
N SER A 310 8.85 -14.64 -0.85
CA SER A 310 8.07 -14.92 0.35
C SER A 310 8.87 -14.58 1.62
N ALA A 311 10.17 -14.92 1.64
CA ALA A 311 11.08 -14.49 2.71
C ALA A 311 11.13 -12.96 2.83
N TYR A 312 11.22 -12.25 1.70
CA TYR A 312 11.23 -10.78 1.67
C TYR A 312 9.95 -10.13 2.15
N ALA A 313 8.81 -10.75 1.89
CA ALA A 313 7.54 -10.25 2.40
C ALA A 313 7.45 -10.35 3.92
N ASN A 314 8.00 -11.41 4.52
CA ASN A 314 8.04 -11.57 5.97
C ASN A 314 8.93 -10.53 6.67
N LEU A 315 9.82 -9.84 5.95
CA LEU A 315 10.59 -8.72 6.48
C LEU A 315 9.72 -7.50 6.80
N GLY A 316 8.50 -7.43 6.28
CA GLY A 316 7.60 -6.30 6.51
C GLY A 316 7.41 -5.97 7.99
N ARG A 317 7.27 -6.99 8.85
CA ARG A 317 7.13 -6.79 10.30
C ARG A 317 8.42 -6.33 11.00
N HIS A 318 9.56 -6.46 10.33
CA HIS A 318 10.88 -6.18 10.88
C HIS A 318 11.50 -4.89 10.35
N VAL A 319 10.88 -4.20 9.37
CA VAL A 319 11.48 -3.03 8.72
C VAL A 319 11.90 -1.91 9.68
N GLY A 320 11.23 -1.78 10.82
CA GLY A 320 11.57 -0.81 11.87
C GLY A 320 12.60 -1.31 12.89
N ASP A 321 12.93 -2.60 12.90
CA ASP A 321 13.88 -3.19 13.84
C ASP A 321 15.30 -2.68 13.57
N ILE A 322 16.12 -2.64 14.63
CA ILE A 322 17.53 -2.26 14.54
C ILE A 322 18.38 -3.49 14.25
N LEU A 323 19.18 -3.40 13.21
CA LEU A 323 20.17 -4.38 12.80
C LEU A 323 21.57 -3.88 13.20
N THR A 324 22.32 -4.73 13.92
CA THR A 324 23.73 -4.46 14.23
C THR A 324 24.62 -5.10 13.16
N LEU A 325 25.43 -4.29 12.49
CA LEU A 325 26.39 -4.72 11.47
C LEU A 325 27.67 -5.29 12.11
N PRO A 326 28.50 -6.07 11.37
CA PRO A 326 29.73 -6.67 11.89
C PRO A 326 30.75 -5.67 12.49
N ASP A 327 30.73 -4.41 12.07
CA ASP A 327 31.59 -3.35 12.63
C ASP A 327 31.00 -2.68 13.89
N GLY A 328 29.88 -3.20 14.40
CA GLY A 328 29.17 -2.69 15.57
C GLY A 328 28.24 -1.50 15.29
N SER A 329 28.20 -0.99 14.06
CA SER A 329 27.26 0.07 13.71
C SER A 329 25.83 -0.44 13.62
N GLN A 330 24.86 0.46 13.77
CA GLN A 330 23.44 0.14 13.78
C GLN A 330 22.72 0.81 12.61
N VAL A 331 21.83 0.07 11.96
CA VAL A 331 20.95 0.53 10.88
C VAL A 331 19.55 -0.05 11.08
N THR A 332 18.52 0.54 10.48
CA THR A 332 17.21 -0.14 10.45
C THR A 332 17.25 -1.30 9.46
N VAL A 333 16.47 -2.35 9.70
CA VAL A 333 16.28 -3.43 8.72
C VAL A 333 15.80 -2.84 7.39
N GLY A 334 14.88 -1.87 7.41
CA GLY A 334 14.39 -1.16 6.23
C GLY A 334 15.50 -0.50 5.41
N ASP A 335 16.39 0.28 6.04
CA ASP A 335 17.54 0.89 5.34
C ASP A 335 18.49 -0.18 4.78
N PHE A 336 18.76 -1.22 5.57
CA PHE A 336 19.64 -2.33 5.16
C PHE A 336 19.12 -3.06 3.92
N ILE A 337 17.86 -3.49 3.94
CA ILE A 337 17.26 -4.20 2.79
C ILE A 337 17.12 -3.26 1.58
N SER A 338 16.92 -1.95 1.80
CA SER A 338 16.88 -0.95 0.73
C SER A 338 18.23 -0.86 0.03
N ALA A 339 19.32 -0.69 0.79
CA ALA A 339 20.67 -0.63 0.25
C ALA A 339 21.05 -1.92 -0.50
N PHE A 340 20.68 -3.08 0.05
CA PHE A 340 20.90 -4.36 -0.63
C PHE A 340 20.05 -4.52 -1.91
N SER A 341 18.81 -4.04 -1.94
CA SER A 341 18.00 -4.00 -3.16
C SER A 341 18.68 -3.18 -4.27
N TYR A 342 19.35 -2.07 -3.93
CA TYR A 342 20.11 -1.28 -4.91
C TYR A 342 21.36 -2.01 -5.43
N LEU A 343 22.07 -2.79 -4.59
CA LEU A 343 23.15 -3.67 -5.08
C LEU A 343 22.65 -4.68 -6.11
N ALA A 344 21.52 -5.34 -5.81
CA ALA A 344 20.92 -6.31 -6.72
C ALA A 344 20.44 -5.66 -8.04
N LEU A 345 19.93 -4.41 -7.97
CA LEU A 345 19.56 -3.63 -9.13
C LEU A 345 20.79 -3.30 -9.99
N GLU A 346 21.87 -2.79 -9.39
CA GLU A 346 23.11 -2.46 -10.10
C GLU A 346 23.73 -3.68 -10.79
N GLU A 347 23.81 -4.82 -10.09
CA GLU A 347 24.28 -6.09 -10.69
C GLU A 347 23.43 -6.49 -11.91
N SER A 348 22.11 -6.33 -11.82
CA SER A 348 21.20 -6.60 -12.94
C SER A 348 21.38 -5.63 -14.10
N LEU A 349 21.67 -4.35 -13.82
CA LEU A 349 21.94 -3.33 -14.84
C LEU A 349 23.29 -3.57 -15.54
N GLU A 350 24.33 -3.90 -14.78
CA GLU A 350 25.66 -4.21 -15.29
C GLU A 350 25.62 -5.40 -16.25
N LYS A 351 24.92 -6.49 -15.89
CA LYS A 351 24.68 -7.65 -16.77
C LYS A 351 24.01 -7.30 -18.09
N ARG A 352 23.36 -6.13 -18.18
CA ARG A 352 22.70 -5.61 -19.39
C ARG A 352 23.51 -4.50 -20.08
N GLY A 353 24.72 -4.21 -19.62
CA GLY A 353 25.56 -3.12 -20.14
C GLY A 353 24.96 -1.73 -19.86
N ARG A 354 24.28 -1.56 -18.73
CA ARG A 354 23.64 -0.30 -18.33
C ARG A 354 24.18 0.20 -17.01
N THR A 355 24.10 1.51 -16.80
CA THR A 355 24.40 2.18 -15.54
C THR A 355 23.14 2.82 -14.97
N PRO A 356 23.02 2.94 -13.64
CA PRO A 356 21.91 3.66 -13.04
C PRO A 356 21.99 5.17 -13.37
N ASN A 357 20.83 5.77 -13.60
CA ASN A 357 20.60 7.20 -13.58
C ASN A 357 20.93 7.76 -12.19
N PRO A 358 21.45 9.00 -12.09
CA PRO A 358 21.63 9.66 -10.81
C PRO A 358 20.33 9.69 -9.99
N TYR A 359 20.45 9.63 -8.67
CA TYR A 359 19.32 9.76 -7.75
C TYR A 359 18.52 11.03 -8.04
N GLN A 360 17.20 10.90 -8.18
CA GLN A 360 16.29 12.03 -8.37
C GLN A 360 15.28 12.04 -7.23
N PRO A 361 15.25 13.07 -6.36
CA PRO A 361 14.17 13.20 -5.39
C PRO A 361 12.85 13.53 -6.10
N ALA A 362 11.74 13.34 -5.39
CA ALA A 362 10.43 13.79 -5.88
C ALA A 362 10.41 15.32 -6.08
N ILE A 363 9.79 15.77 -7.16
CA ILE A 363 9.67 17.19 -7.50
C ILE A 363 8.31 17.69 -7.03
N ILE A 364 8.30 18.76 -6.23
CA ILE A 364 7.08 19.35 -5.66
C ILE A 364 6.88 20.74 -6.27
N HIS A 365 5.71 20.97 -6.87
CA HIS A 365 5.26 22.27 -7.36
C HIS A 365 4.02 22.71 -6.58
N ARG A 366 3.97 23.98 -6.17
CA ARG A 366 2.79 24.59 -5.55
C ARG A 366 2.33 25.76 -6.41
N ARG A 367 1.04 25.78 -6.76
CA ARG A 367 0.41 26.90 -7.46
C ARG A 367 -0.69 27.46 -6.56
N LYS A 368 -0.72 28.77 -6.36
CA LYS A 368 -1.84 29.43 -5.66
C LYS A 368 -3.12 29.29 -6.48
N ILE A 369 -4.24 29.10 -5.78
CA ILE A 369 -5.57 29.20 -6.37
C ILE A 369 -5.84 30.70 -6.49
N GLU A 370 -6.04 31.18 -7.72
CA GLU A 370 -6.38 32.58 -8.03
C GLU A 370 -7.84 32.88 -7.68
#